data_AF-O97662-F1
#
_entry.id   AF-O97662-F1
#
_cell.length_a   1.000
_cell.length_b   1.000
_cell.length_c   1.000
_cell.angle_alpha   90.00
_cell.angle_beta   90.00
_cell.angle_gamma   90.00
#
_symmetry.space_group_name_H-M   'P 1'
#
loop_
_entity.id
_entity.type
_entity.pdbx_description
1 polymer ?
#
loop_
_entity_poly.entity_id
_entity_poly.type
_entity_poly.pdbx_seq_one_letter_code
_entity_poly.pdbx_strand_id
1 'polypeptide(L)'
;VNLTMADMLFLITLPLWIVYYQNQGNWILPKFLCNVAGCLFFINTYCSVAFLGVITYNRFQAVTRPIKTAQANTRKRGISLSLVIWVAIVGAASYFLILDSTNTVPDSAGSGNVTRCFEHYEKGSVPVLIIHIFIVFSFFLVFLIILFCNL
;
A
#
# COMPACT_ATOMS: atom_id res chain seq x y z
N VAL A 1 -7.88 11.25 9.40
CA VAL A 1 -7.45 10.31 10.46
C VAL A 1 -6.93 9.00 9.87
N ASN A 2 -7.75 8.17 9.21
CA ASN A 2 -7.26 6.90 8.64
C ASN A 2 -6.09 7.08 7.66
N LEU A 3 -6.17 8.05 6.76
CA LEU A 3 -5.09 8.42 5.84
C LEU A 3 -3.79 8.75 6.58
N THR A 4 -3.87 9.70 7.53
CA THR A 4 -2.73 10.10 8.37
C THR A 4 -2.12 8.93 9.15
N MET A 5 -2.95 8.00 9.63
CA MET A 5 -2.48 6.83 10.35
C MET A 5 -1.71 5.88 9.42
N ALA A 6 -2.19 5.69 8.18
CA ALA A 6 -1.47 4.95 7.16
C ALA A 6 -0.14 5.64 6.79
N ASP A 7 -0.10 6.97 6.71
CA ASP A 7 1.13 7.75 6.44
C ASP A 7 2.15 7.61 7.57
N MET A 8 1.72 7.74 8.82
CA MET A 8 2.62 7.53 9.98
C MET A 8 3.20 6.12 10.03
N LEU A 9 2.38 5.10 9.73
CA LEU A 9 2.83 3.71 9.65
C LEU A 9 3.88 3.48 8.56
N PHE A 10 3.88 4.27 7.48
CA PHE A 10 4.93 4.19 6.48
C PHE A 10 6.18 4.98 6.90
N LEU A 11 6.00 6.17 7.49
CA LEU A 11 7.11 7.01 7.96
C LEU A 11 8.03 6.27 8.95
N ILE A 12 7.48 5.42 9.82
CA ILE A 12 8.27 4.59 10.73
C ILE A 12 9.16 3.55 10.03
N THR A 13 8.84 3.17 8.78
CA THR A 13 9.64 2.22 7.99
C THR A 13 10.73 2.90 7.17
N LEU A 14 10.64 4.22 6.93
CA LEU A 14 11.63 4.96 6.15
C LEU A 14 13.07 4.83 6.67
N PRO A 15 13.34 4.86 7.99
CA PRO A 15 14.69 4.63 8.51
C PRO A 15 15.29 3.28 8.09
N LEU A 16 14.46 2.23 7.96
CA LEU A 16 14.90 0.91 7.51
C LEU A 16 15.38 0.96 6.05
N TRP A 17 14.61 1.64 5.20
CA TRP A 17 14.98 1.85 3.80
C TRP A 17 16.23 2.71 3.65
N ILE A 18 16.39 3.75 4.48
CA ILE A 18 17.59 4.59 4.48
C ILE A 18 18.82 3.74 4.77
N VAL A 19 18.79 2.91 5.83
CA VAL A 19 19.89 2.00 6.17
C VAL A 19 20.15 1.01 5.03
N TYR A 20 19.09 0.41 4.47
CA TYR A 20 19.21 -0.51 3.34
C TYR A 20 19.98 0.11 2.16
N TYR A 21 19.55 1.29 1.70
CA TYR A 21 20.17 1.95 0.55
C TYR A 21 21.55 2.53 0.86
N GLN A 22 21.82 2.97 2.10
CA GLN A 22 23.16 3.37 2.53
C GLN A 22 24.14 2.20 2.46
N ASN A 23 23.69 1.00 2.79
CA ASN A 23 24.47 -0.23 2.72
C ASN A 23 24.48 -0.87 1.32
N GLN A 24 24.36 -0.06 0.25
CA GLN A 24 24.35 -0.51 -1.15
C GLN A 24 23.22 -1.52 -1.47
N GLY A 25 22.10 -1.41 -0.75
CA GLY A 25 20.96 -2.31 -0.82
C GLY A 25 21.24 -3.67 -0.17
N ASN A 26 22.06 -3.71 0.88
CA ASN A 26 22.22 -4.90 1.72
C ASN A 26 21.32 -4.79 2.96
N TRP A 27 20.38 -5.71 3.09
CA TRP A 27 19.48 -5.83 4.23
C TRP A 27 20.18 -6.49 5.41
N ILE A 28 20.81 -5.67 6.25
CA ILE A 28 21.55 -6.11 7.44
C ILE A 28 20.66 -6.35 8.66
N LEU A 29 19.40 -5.91 8.60
CA LEU A 29 18.41 -6.06 9.66
C LEU A 29 17.79 -7.48 9.64
N PRO A 30 17.10 -7.90 10.71
CA PRO A 30 16.33 -9.16 10.71
C PRO A 30 15.42 -9.28 9.48
N LYS A 31 15.36 -10.49 8.90
CA LYS A 31 14.53 -10.78 7.72
C LYS A 31 13.07 -10.37 7.91
N PHE A 32 12.49 -10.64 9.07
CA PHE A 32 11.11 -10.25 9.40
C PHE A 32 10.84 -8.75 9.24
N LEU A 33 11.82 -7.88 9.49
CA LEU A 33 11.64 -6.44 9.27
C LEU A 33 11.52 -6.08 7.79
N CYS A 34 12.10 -6.88 6.87
CA CYS A 34 11.89 -6.70 5.44
C CYS A 34 10.41 -6.93 5.12
N ASN A 35 9.84 -8.07 5.53
CA ASN A 35 8.42 -8.38 5.38
C ASN A 35 7.51 -7.27 5.91
N VAL A 36 7.78 -6.78 7.13
CA VAL A 36 7.02 -5.68 7.75
C VAL A 36 7.14 -4.40 6.94
N ALA A 37 8.34 -4.05 6.46
CA ALA A 37 8.55 -2.85 5.66
C ALA A 37 7.76 -2.89 4.34
N GLY A 38 7.78 -4.02 3.63
CA GLY A 38 6.98 -4.20 2.41
C GLY A 38 5.47 -4.20 2.68
N CYS A 39 5.04 -4.87 3.76
CA CYS A 39 3.64 -4.89 4.18
C CYS A 39 3.12 -3.47 4.48
N LEU A 40 3.86 -2.66 5.23
CA LEU A 40 3.47 -1.30 5.58
C LEU A 40 3.53 -0.35 4.38
N PHE A 41 4.50 -0.51 3.48
CA PHE A 41 4.54 0.22 2.20
C PHE A 41 3.30 -0.06 1.34
N PHE A 42 2.90 -1.32 1.24
CA PHE A 42 1.67 -1.74 0.56
C PHE A 42 0.45 -1.09 1.21
N ILE A 43 0.29 -1.26 2.52
CA ILE A 43 -0.86 -0.71 3.27
C ILE A 43 -0.97 0.81 3.03
N ASN A 44 0.14 1.54 3.16
CA ASN A 44 0.13 2.98 2.96
C ASN A 44 -0.31 3.37 1.54
N THR A 45 0.31 2.78 0.52
CA THR A 45 0.02 3.11 -0.88
C THR A 45 -1.47 2.94 -1.20
N TYR A 46 -2.06 1.80 -0.82
CA TYR A 46 -3.46 1.52 -1.15
C TYR A 46 -4.46 2.21 -0.22
N CYS A 47 -4.15 2.34 1.08
CA CYS A 47 -5.02 3.09 1.98
C CYS A 47 -5.09 4.53 1.51
N SER A 48 -3.96 5.12 1.10
CA SER A 48 -3.91 6.49 0.63
C SER A 48 -4.76 6.70 -0.63
N VAL A 49 -4.61 5.84 -1.64
CA VAL A 49 -5.43 5.89 -2.85
C VAL A 49 -6.93 5.71 -2.52
N ALA A 50 -7.28 4.69 -1.73
CA ALA A 50 -8.68 4.40 -1.40
C ALA A 50 -9.35 5.52 -0.58
N PHE A 51 -8.67 6.05 0.45
CA PHE A 51 -9.21 7.14 1.26
C PHE A 51 -9.31 8.44 0.48
N LEU A 52 -8.36 8.75 -0.40
CA LEU A 52 -8.48 9.89 -1.31
C LEU A 52 -9.71 9.75 -2.22
N GLY A 53 -9.94 8.57 -2.79
CA GLY A 53 -11.13 8.28 -3.60
C GLY A 53 -12.44 8.49 -2.81
N VAL A 54 -12.52 7.98 -1.59
CA VAL A 54 -13.69 8.18 -0.71
C VAL A 54 -13.91 9.65 -0.37
N ILE A 55 -12.83 10.39 -0.09
CA ILE A 55 -12.91 11.83 0.19
C ILE A 55 -13.46 12.59 -1.03
N THR A 56 -12.89 12.35 -2.22
CA THR A 56 -13.33 12.97 -3.47
C THR A 56 -14.79 12.65 -3.76
N TYR A 57 -15.19 11.39 -3.65
CA TYR A 57 -16.57 10.97 -3.88
C TYR A 57 -17.55 11.60 -2.89
N ASN A 58 -17.18 11.69 -1.61
CA ASN A 58 -18.01 12.33 -0.60
C ASN A 58 -18.18 13.84 -0.88
N ARG A 59 -17.13 14.51 -1.38
CA ARG A 59 -17.19 15.92 -1.80
C ARG A 59 -18.08 16.11 -3.03
N PHE A 60 -17.96 15.23 -4.03
CA PHE A 60 -18.81 15.24 -5.21
C PHE A 60 -20.30 15.08 -4.86
N GLN A 61 -20.64 14.14 -3.97
CA GLN A 61 -22.03 13.99 -3.50
C GLN A 61 -22.55 15.23 -2.77
N ALA A 62 -21.71 15.88 -1.97
CA ALA A 62 -22.08 17.10 -1.25
C ALA A 62 -22.40 18.25 -2.22
N VAL A 63 -21.67 18.37 -3.34
CA VAL A 63 -21.88 19.41 -4.35
C VAL A 63 -23.09 19.09 -5.25
N THR A 64 -23.17 17.87 -5.78
CA THR A 64 -24.21 17.50 -6.77
C THR A 64 -25.57 17.19 -6.15
N ARG A 65 -25.59 16.71 -4.89
CA ARG A 65 -26.82 16.28 -4.18
C ARG A 65 -26.81 16.74 -2.71
N PRO A 66 -26.83 18.06 -2.45
CA PRO A 66 -26.65 18.61 -1.10
C PRO A 66 -27.74 18.16 -0.11
N ILE A 67 -29.01 18.14 -0.53
CA ILE A 67 -30.15 17.77 0.34
C ILE A 67 -30.07 16.30 0.78
N LYS A 68 -29.77 15.38 -0.15
CA LYS A 68 -29.59 13.95 0.16
C LYS A 68 -28.37 13.70 1.04
N THR A 69 -27.30 14.46 0.83
CA THR A 69 -26.08 14.36 1.64
C THR A 69 -26.29 14.87 3.06
N ALA A 70 -27.06 15.95 3.24
CA ALA A 70 -27.41 16.50 4.55
C ALA A 70 -28.30 15.54 5.37
N GLN A 71 -29.19 14.79 4.71
CA GLN A 71 -30.05 13.79 5.35
C GLN A 71 -29.34 12.43 5.57
N ALA A 72 -28.21 12.17 4.91
CA ALA A 72 -27.50 10.91 5.02
C ALA A 72 -26.75 10.79 6.36
N ASN A 73 -26.71 9.59 6.94
CA ASN A 73 -25.91 9.30 8.13
C ASN A 73 -24.42 9.13 7.77
N THR A 74 -23.79 10.24 7.38
CA THR A 74 -22.43 10.32 6.82
C THR A 74 -21.37 9.71 7.74
N ARG A 75 -21.55 9.80 9.06
CA ARG A 75 -20.63 9.24 10.06
C ARG A 75 -20.62 7.71 10.05
N LYS A 76 -21.79 7.06 10.13
CA LYS A 76 -21.89 5.59 10.09
C LYS A 76 -21.38 5.03 8.75
N ARG A 77 -21.72 5.70 7.64
CA ARG A 77 -21.23 5.34 6.30
C ARG A 77 -19.71 5.45 6.21
N GLY A 78 -19.12 6.53 6.71
CA GLY A 78 -17.67 6.74 6.72
C GLY A 78 -16.92 5.70 7.54
N ILE A 79 -17.44 5.33 8.71
CA ILE A 79 -16.84 4.28 9.56
C ILE A 79 -16.91 2.92 8.85
N SER A 80 -18.08 2.58 8.30
CA SER A 80 -18.26 1.32 7.56
C SER A 80 -17.31 1.21 6.37
N LEU A 81 -17.24 2.24 5.51
CA LEU A 81 -16.32 2.28 4.38
C LEU A 81 -14.86 2.18 4.83
N SER A 82 -14.49 2.87 5.91
CA SER A 82 -13.12 2.82 6.44
C SER A 82 -12.75 1.41 6.92
N LEU A 83 -13.67 0.72 7.61
CA LEU A 83 -13.45 -0.66 8.05
C LEU A 83 -13.28 -1.61 6.87
N VAL A 84 -14.12 -1.49 5.83
CA VAL A 84 -14.01 -2.32 4.62
C VAL A 84 -12.66 -2.11 3.93
N ILE A 85 -12.22 -0.86 3.79
CA ILE A 85 -10.92 -0.51 3.20
C ILE A 85 -9.78 -1.13 4.01
N TRP A 86 -9.79 -0.95 5.32
CA TRP A 86 -8.76 -1.51 6.20
C TRP A 86 -8.71 -3.04 6.13
N VAL A 87 -9.85 -3.73 6.22
CA VAL A 87 -9.90 -5.20 6.16
C VAL A 87 -9.41 -5.72 4.82
N ALA A 88 -9.83 -5.12 3.71
CA ALA A 88 -9.41 -5.54 2.38
C ALA A 88 -7.89 -5.36 2.18
N ILE A 89 -7.36 -4.19 2.55
CA ILE A 89 -5.95 -3.85 2.33
C ILE A 89 -5.05 -4.62 3.27
N VAL A 90 -5.37 -4.70 4.57
CA VAL A 90 -4.58 -5.49 5.54
C VAL A 90 -4.66 -6.97 5.22
N GLY A 91 -5.82 -7.47 4.78
CA GLY A 91 -5.98 -8.83 4.30
C GLY A 91 -5.03 -9.14 3.14
N ALA A 92 -4.99 -8.28 2.11
CA ALA A 92 -4.05 -8.43 1.01
C ALA A 92 -2.58 -8.27 1.45
N ALA A 93 -2.30 -7.30 2.33
CA ALA A 93 -0.95 -7.04 2.82
C ALA A 93 -0.40 -8.17 3.70
N SER A 94 -1.26 -8.95 4.37
CA SER A 94 -0.86 -10.08 5.20
C SER A 94 -0.04 -11.13 4.44
N TYR A 95 -0.25 -11.25 3.13
CA TYR A 95 0.54 -12.12 2.25
C TYR A 95 2.04 -11.78 2.31
N PHE A 96 2.40 -10.50 2.42
CA PHE A 96 3.79 -10.05 2.52
C PHE A 96 4.48 -10.52 3.81
N LEU A 97 3.72 -10.84 4.87
CA LEU A 97 4.27 -11.35 6.12
C LEU A 97 4.69 -12.83 6.04
N ILE A 98 4.17 -13.57 5.05
CA ILE A 98 4.42 -15.00 4.88
C ILE A 98 5.41 -15.27 3.74
N LEU A 99 5.59 -14.30 2.84
CA LEU A 99 6.51 -14.40 1.71
C LEU A 99 7.97 -14.48 2.18
N ASP A 100 8.81 -15.28 1.51
CA ASP A 100 10.27 -15.14 1.66
C ASP A 100 10.73 -13.90 0.89
N SER A 101 10.80 -12.78 1.59
CA SER A 101 11.07 -11.47 1.00
C SER A 101 12.55 -11.15 0.88
N THR A 102 13.44 -12.06 1.28
CA THR A 102 14.89 -11.82 1.27
C THR A 102 15.62 -12.80 0.37
N ASN A 103 16.49 -12.28 -0.49
CA ASN A 103 17.30 -13.12 -1.37
C ASN A 103 18.77 -12.68 -1.29
N THR A 104 19.66 -13.66 -1.12
CA THR A 104 21.10 -13.42 -1.09
C THR A 104 21.66 -13.54 -2.50
N VAL A 105 22.32 -12.49 -2.98
CA VAL A 105 22.93 -12.44 -4.32
C VAL A 105 24.39 -11.99 -4.22
N PRO A 106 25.25 -12.35 -5.19
CA PRO A 106 26.62 -11.84 -5.23
C PRO A 106 26.63 -10.32 -5.38
N ASP A 107 27.54 -9.66 -4.67
CA ASP A 107 27.77 -8.23 -4.79
C ASP A 107 28.39 -7.87 -6.15
N SER A 108 28.00 -6.71 -6.69
CA SER A 108 28.45 -6.20 -8.00
C SER A 108 29.97 -5.96 -8.04
N ALA A 109 30.59 -5.66 -6.90
CA ALA A 109 32.03 -5.45 -6.78
C ALA A 109 32.83 -6.75 -6.53
N GLY A 110 32.16 -7.91 -6.48
CA GLY A 110 32.80 -9.20 -6.20
C GLY A 110 33.27 -9.36 -4.74
N SER A 111 32.86 -8.46 -3.84
CA SER A 111 33.37 -8.37 -2.47
C SER A 111 32.65 -9.29 -1.46
N GLY A 112 31.60 -10.01 -1.87
CA GLY A 112 30.85 -10.91 -1.01
C GLY A 112 29.41 -11.12 -1.48
N ASN A 113 28.55 -11.52 -0.54
CA ASN A 113 27.11 -11.71 -0.75
C ASN A 113 26.33 -10.56 -0.11
N VAL A 114 25.33 -10.03 -0.81
CA VAL A 114 24.37 -9.03 -0.30
C VAL A 114 22.98 -9.63 -0.20
N THR A 115 22.24 -9.27 0.85
CA THR A 115 20.84 -9.69 1.02
C THR A 115 19.93 -8.59 0.50
N ARG A 116 19.16 -8.85 -0.55
CA ARG A 116 18.16 -7.91 -1.06
C ARG A 116 16.83 -8.12 -0.35
N CYS A 117 16.02 -7.07 -0.28
CA CYS A 117 14.69 -7.08 0.32
C CYS A 117 13.63 -6.76 -0.76
N PHE A 118 12.70 -7.67 -1.01
CA PHE A 118 11.64 -7.59 -2.03
C PHE A 118 12.12 -7.34 -3.49
N GLU A 119 13.37 -7.68 -3.81
CA GLU A 119 13.90 -7.58 -5.17
C GLU A 119 13.83 -8.89 -5.96
N HIS A 120 13.55 -10.02 -5.29
CA HIS A 120 13.39 -11.30 -5.96
C HIS A 120 11.94 -11.52 -6.41
N TYR A 121 11.79 -11.75 -7.71
CA TYR A 121 10.54 -12.20 -8.30
C TYR A 121 10.79 -13.55 -8.97
N GLU A 122 10.11 -14.60 -8.48
CA GLU A 122 10.13 -15.90 -9.15
C GLU A 122 9.57 -15.76 -10.56
N LYS A 123 10.35 -16.17 -11.55
CA LYS A 123 9.91 -16.20 -12.95
C LYS A 123 8.72 -17.17 -13.08
N GLY A 124 7.58 -16.64 -13.53
CA GLY A 124 6.36 -17.44 -13.72
C GLY A 124 5.44 -17.52 -12.51
N SER A 125 5.67 -16.74 -11.46
CA SER A 125 4.77 -16.68 -10.30
C SER A 125 3.43 -16.03 -10.67
N VAL A 126 2.43 -16.86 -10.96
CA VAL A 126 1.05 -16.45 -11.27
C VAL A 126 0.42 -15.61 -10.14
N PRO A 127 0.61 -15.91 -8.83
CA PRO A 127 0.08 -15.09 -7.75
C PRO A 127 0.60 -13.65 -7.79
N VAL A 128 1.91 -13.46 -8.03
CA VAL A 128 2.52 -12.13 -8.16
C VAL A 128 1.87 -11.37 -9.31
N LEU A 129 1.70 -12.01 -10.47
CA LEU A 129 1.09 -11.39 -11.63
C LEU A 129 -0.36 -10.96 -11.36
N ILE A 130 -1.17 -11.84 -10.77
CA ILE A 130 -2.58 -11.54 -10.43
C ILE A 130 -2.66 -10.38 -9.45
N ILE A 131 -1.82 -10.37 -8.42
CA ILE A 131 -1.76 -9.28 -7.43
C ILE A 131 -1.45 -7.96 -8.13
N HIS A 132 -0.44 -7.91 -9.00
CA HIS A 132 -0.09 -6.69 -9.75
C HIS A 132 -1.21 -6.23 -10.69
N ILE A 133 -1.87 -7.15 -11.41
CA ILE A 133 -3.01 -6.82 -12.28
C ILE A 133 -4.16 -6.22 -11.46
N PHE A 134 -4.53 -6.86 -10.35
CA PHE A 134 -5.61 -6.40 -9.49
C PHE A 134 -5.33 -5.01 -8.91
N ILE A 135 -4.08 -4.78 -8.50
CA ILE A 135 -3.55 -3.51 -8.01
C ILE A 135 -3.69 -2.41 -9.06
N VAL A 136 -3.19 -2.67 -10.27
CA VAL A 136 -3.17 -1.69 -11.36
C VAL A 136 -4.59 -1.36 -11.78
N PHE A 137 -5.46 -2.38 -11.90
CA PHE A 137 -6.87 -2.19 -12.19
C PHE A 137 -7.57 -1.35 -11.10
N SER A 138 -7.34 -1.67 -9.83
CA SER A 138 -7.92 -0.93 -8.70
C SER A 138 -7.45 0.52 -8.67
N PHE A 139 -6.18 0.78 -8.96
CA PHE A 139 -5.64 2.13 -9.07
C PHE A 139 -6.35 2.92 -10.18
N PHE A 140 -6.45 2.37 -11.40
CA PHE A 140 -7.13 3.04 -12.50
C PHE A 140 -8.62 3.25 -12.23
N LEU A 141 -9.29 2.31 -11.58
CA LEU A 141 -10.68 2.46 -11.17
C LEU A 141 -10.85 3.63 -10.21
N VAL A 142 -10.01 3.74 -9.18
CA VAL A 142 -10.06 4.87 -8.24
C VAL A 142 -9.70 6.18 -8.93
N PHE A 143 -8.68 6.17 -9.80
CA PHE A 143 -8.28 7.35 -10.58
C PHE A 143 -9.41 7.86 -11.48
N LEU A 144 -10.09 6.98 -12.21
CA LEU A 144 -11.21 7.35 -13.08
C LEU A 144 -12.39 7.91 -12.28
N ILE A 145 -12.69 7.34 -11.10
CA ILE A 145 -13.71 7.88 -10.20
C ILE A 145 -13.33 9.30 -9.76
N ILE A 146 -12.07 9.51 -9.36
CA ILE A 146 -11.56 10.83 -8.95
C ILE A 146 -11.66 11.82 -10.10
N LEU A 147 -11.23 11.42 -11.31
CA LEU A 147 -11.25 12.27 -12.50
C LEU A 147 -12.68 12.68 -12.86
N PHE A 148 -13.61 11.73 -12.95
CA PHE A 148 -15.02 12.00 -13.26
C PHE A 148 -15.71 12.83 -12.17
N CYS A 149 -15.33 12.67 -10.91
CA CYS A 149 -15.91 13.46 -9.82
C CYS A 149 -15.35 14.89 -9.75
N ASN A 150 -14.18 15.15 -10.35
CA ASN A 150 -13.51 16.46 -10.32
C ASN A 150 -13.74 17.28 -11.60
N LEU A 151 -13.97 16.62 -12.75
CA LEU A 151 -14.40 17.25 -14.00
C LEU A 151 -15.88 17.61 -13.93
#